data_AF-A0A7S0B942-F1
#
_entry.id   AF-A0A7S0B942-F1
#
_cell.length_a   1.000
_cell.length_b   1.000
_cell.length_c   1.000
_cell.angle_alpha   90.00
_cell.angle_beta   90.00
_cell.angle_gamma   90.00
#
_symmetry.space_group_name_H-M   'P 1'
#
loop_
_entity.id
_entity.type
_entity.pdbx_description
1 polymer ?
#
loop_
_entity_poly.entity_id
_entity_poly.type
_entity_poly.pdbx_seq_one_letter_code
_entity_poly.pdbx_strand_id
1 'polypeptide(L)'
;GPREPMLQLAWPVHLPLLPPAVREAAGAAPAAPFRDQHGRAAAVVADAWELRYELFPDVGLGSPRPVPEQLRPEVLQVLRGPDNALWNNSSPDCHFDLPAKYQRGVGDTYYSGKMIARLARLVAIAAELGQHTEGYFRKMLDRLRVRIEVWLRKDADTPFLYDS
;
A
#
# COMPACT_ATOMS: atom_id res chain seq x y z
N GLY A 1 0.63 49.00 0.75
CA GLY A 1 -0.85 49.00 0.75
C GLY A 1 -1.35 47.69 1.31
N PRO A 2 -2.61 47.59 1.76
CA PRO A 2 -3.21 46.30 2.08
C PRO A 2 -3.17 45.40 0.84
N ARG A 3 -2.80 44.13 1.01
CA ARG A 3 -2.74 43.14 -0.06
C ARG A 3 -4.16 42.74 -0.43
N GLU A 4 -4.51 42.77 -1.71
CA GLU A 4 -5.79 42.27 -2.18
C GLU A 4 -5.87 40.76 -1.90
N PRO A 5 -7.02 40.24 -1.42
CA PRO A 5 -7.15 38.84 -1.08
C PRO A 5 -7.15 37.98 -2.34
N MET A 6 -6.42 36.87 -2.32
CA MET A 6 -6.33 35.97 -3.46
C MET A 6 -7.61 35.12 -3.62
N LEU A 7 -8.13 35.05 -4.85
CA LEU A 7 -9.19 34.13 -5.23
C LEU A 7 -8.57 32.82 -5.74
N GLN A 8 -8.92 31.71 -5.10
CA GLN A 8 -8.42 30.38 -5.42
C GLN A 8 -9.59 29.43 -5.70
N LEU A 9 -9.36 28.39 -6.50
CA LEU A 9 -10.38 27.39 -6.84
C LEU A 9 -10.20 26.15 -5.98
N ALA A 10 -11.20 25.74 -5.20
CA ALA A 10 -11.16 24.49 -4.42
C ALA A 10 -11.96 23.39 -5.11
N TRP A 11 -11.31 22.26 -5.38
CA TRP A 11 -11.96 21.08 -5.95
C TRP A 11 -12.77 20.32 -4.89
N PRO A 12 -13.72 19.45 -5.29
CA PRO A 12 -14.57 18.73 -4.36
C PRO A 12 -13.80 17.95 -3.27
N VAL A 13 -12.60 17.44 -3.59
CA VAL A 13 -11.73 16.73 -2.61
C VAL A 13 -11.17 17.66 -1.53
N HIS A 14 -11.02 18.96 -1.80
CA HIS A 14 -10.51 19.93 -0.83
C HIS A 14 -11.58 20.32 0.19
N LEU A 15 -12.86 20.44 -0.23
CA LEU A 15 -13.92 21.03 0.60
C LEU A 15 -14.12 20.35 1.96
N PRO A 16 -14.14 19.00 2.07
CA PRO A 16 -14.27 18.34 3.36
C PRO A 16 -13.07 18.57 4.30
N LEU A 17 -11.90 18.84 3.73
CA LEU A 17 -10.63 18.99 4.45
C LEU A 17 -10.36 20.45 4.88
N LEU A 18 -11.09 21.41 4.32
CA LEU A 18 -10.98 22.81 4.71
C LEU A 18 -11.56 23.04 6.12
N PRO A 19 -11.06 24.05 6.86
CA PRO A 19 -11.66 24.47 8.12
C PRO A 19 -13.15 24.81 7.92
N PRO A 20 -14.03 24.52 8.90
CA PRO A 20 -15.47 24.73 8.76
C PRO A 20 -15.85 26.12 8.25
N ALA A 21 -15.23 27.18 8.78
CA ALA A 21 -15.49 28.55 8.37
C ALA A 21 -15.13 28.83 6.89
N VAL A 22 -14.04 28.24 6.39
CA VAL A 22 -13.62 28.40 4.98
C VAL A 22 -14.55 27.62 4.06
N ARG A 23 -14.95 26.41 4.47
CA ARG A 23 -15.90 25.58 3.72
C ARG A 23 -17.27 26.25 3.60
N GLU A 24 -17.76 26.84 4.69
CA GLU A 24 -19.02 27.60 4.70
C GLU A 24 -18.95 28.81 3.77
N ALA A 25 -17.85 29.58 3.84
CA ALA A 25 -17.63 30.71 2.94
C ALA A 25 -17.58 30.28 1.46
N ALA A 26 -16.93 29.15 1.16
CA ALA A 26 -16.85 28.59 -0.19
C ALA A 26 -18.23 28.13 -0.71
N GLY A 27 -19.07 27.58 0.17
CA GLY A 27 -20.44 27.16 -0.18
C GLY A 27 -21.41 28.32 -0.37
N ALA A 28 -21.16 29.46 0.30
CA ALA A 28 -21.92 30.69 0.12
C ALA A 28 -21.47 31.53 -1.09
N ALA A 29 -20.28 31.28 -1.61
CA ALA A 29 -19.76 31.97 -2.79
C ALA A 29 -20.53 31.59 -4.07
N PRO A 30 -20.65 32.50 -5.05
CA PRO A 30 -21.20 32.17 -6.36
C PRO A 30 -20.49 30.97 -6.96
N ALA A 31 -21.28 30.06 -7.54
CA ALA A 31 -20.74 28.83 -8.07
C ALA A 31 -19.76 29.12 -9.22
N ALA A 32 -18.50 28.75 -9.03
CA ALA A 32 -17.46 28.98 -10.02
C ALA A 32 -17.79 28.27 -11.35
N PRO A 33 -17.45 28.87 -12.51
CA PRO A 33 -17.72 28.26 -13.82
C PRO A 33 -16.72 27.15 -14.18
N PHE A 34 -15.71 26.91 -13.35
CA PHE A 34 -14.63 25.97 -13.60
C PHE A 34 -15.02 24.54 -13.22
N ARG A 35 -14.86 23.61 -14.18
CA ARG A 35 -15.17 22.19 -14.04
C ARG A 35 -14.18 21.36 -14.85
N ASP A 36 -13.75 20.25 -14.27
CA ASP A 36 -12.95 19.23 -14.94
C ASP A 36 -13.42 17.82 -14.53
N GLN A 37 -12.58 16.81 -14.78
CA GLN A 37 -12.81 15.41 -14.40
C GLN A 37 -12.91 15.15 -12.88
N HIS A 38 -12.53 16.11 -12.04
CA HIS A 38 -12.63 16.05 -10.58
C HIS A 38 -13.91 16.70 -10.07
N GLY A 39 -14.73 17.25 -10.96
CA GLY A 39 -16.01 17.88 -10.64
C GLY A 39 -15.96 19.39 -10.78
N ARG A 40 -16.95 20.07 -10.18
CA ARG A 40 -17.04 21.53 -10.19
C ARG A 40 -16.22 22.12 -9.06
N ALA A 41 -15.39 23.12 -9.36
CA ALA A 41 -14.65 23.84 -8.33
C ALA A 41 -15.56 24.85 -7.58
N ALA A 42 -15.21 25.16 -6.34
CA ALA A 42 -15.75 26.27 -5.56
C ALA A 42 -14.73 27.40 -5.49
N ALA A 43 -15.18 28.64 -5.36
CA ALA A 43 -14.29 29.77 -5.17
C ALA A 43 -13.99 29.96 -3.66
N VAL A 44 -12.72 30.14 -3.32
CA VAL A 44 -12.24 30.37 -1.95
C VAL A 44 -11.40 31.65 -1.95
N VAL A 45 -11.70 32.57 -1.05
CA VAL A 45 -10.94 33.82 -0.87
C VAL A 45 -9.97 33.60 0.29
N ALA A 46 -8.70 33.37 0.00
CA ALA A 46 -7.67 33.16 1.00
C ALA A 46 -6.26 33.29 0.38
N ASP A 47 -5.29 33.74 1.17
CA ASP A 47 -3.89 33.79 0.75
C ASP A 47 -3.15 32.44 0.98
N ALA A 48 -3.70 31.59 1.84
CA ALA A 48 -3.20 30.26 2.15
C ALA A 48 -4.33 29.33 2.63
N TRP A 49 -4.17 28.03 2.42
CA TRP A 49 -5.09 27.00 2.92
C TRP A 49 -4.41 26.06 3.90
N GLU A 50 -5.22 25.54 4.81
CA GLU A 50 -4.90 24.36 5.61
C GLU A 50 -5.87 23.26 5.20
N LEU A 51 -5.36 22.07 4.88
CA LEU A 51 -6.18 20.90 4.63
C LEU A 51 -5.94 19.90 5.76
N ARG A 52 -6.99 19.63 6.55
CA ARG A 52 -6.94 18.71 7.69
C ARG A 52 -7.49 17.37 7.26
N TYR A 53 -6.64 16.36 7.27
CA TYR A 53 -7.02 14.97 7.04
C TYR A 53 -6.54 14.11 8.20
N GLU A 54 -7.31 13.08 8.54
CA GLU A 54 -6.90 12.07 9.51
C GLU A 54 -6.10 10.99 8.78
N LEU A 55 -4.88 10.73 9.24
CA LEU A 55 -4.02 9.69 8.68
C LEU A 55 -4.56 8.31 9.06
N PHE A 56 -4.79 7.48 8.05
CA PHE A 56 -5.36 6.13 8.10
C PHE A 56 -5.05 5.37 9.41
N PRO A 57 -5.96 5.39 10.41
CA PRO A 57 -5.67 4.82 11.72
C PRO A 57 -5.55 3.29 11.69
N ASP A 58 -6.14 2.67 10.67
CA ASP A 58 -6.27 1.21 10.56
C ASP A 58 -5.24 0.57 9.62
N VAL A 59 -4.25 1.33 9.13
CA VAL A 59 -3.20 0.81 8.25
C VAL A 59 -2.02 0.32 9.08
N GLY A 60 -1.81 -0.99 9.08
CA GLY A 60 -0.69 -1.65 9.74
C GLY A 60 -0.33 -2.97 9.08
N LEU A 61 0.49 -3.77 9.77
CA LEU A 61 0.88 -5.11 9.32
C LEU A 61 -0.19 -6.18 9.63
N GLY A 62 -1.12 -5.89 10.53
CA GLY A 62 -2.26 -6.76 10.84
C GLY A 62 -3.50 -6.37 10.06
N SER A 63 -4.38 -7.34 9.79
CA SER A 63 -5.68 -7.05 9.21
C SER A 63 -6.59 -6.35 10.23
N PRO A 64 -7.30 -5.26 9.88
CA PRO A 64 -8.35 -4.68 10.73
C PRO A 64 -9.55 -5.64 10.91
N ARG A 65 -9.61 -6.69 10.08
CA ARG A 65 -10.59 -7.77 10.16
C ARG A 65 -9.82 -9.10 10.20
N PRO A 66 -9.46 -9.61 11.39
CA PRO A 66 -8.65 -10.81 11.50
C PRO A 66 -9.39 -12.05 10.97
N VAL A 67 -8.64 -13.08 10.62
CA VAL A 67 -9.22 -14.36 10.16
C VAL A 67 -10.11 -14.96 11.27
N PRO A 68 -11.41 -15.22 11.01
CA PRO A 68 -12.30 -15.87 11.97
C PRO A 68 -11.80 -17.24 12.40
N GLU A 69 -11.96 -17.60 13.68
CA GLU A 69 -11.41 -18.83 14.26
C GLU A 69 -11.77 -20.09 13.47
N GLN A 70 -13.03 -20.18 13.03
CA GLN A 70 -13.52 -21.31 12.25
C GLN A 70 -12.84 -21.49 10.87
N LEU A 71 -12.26 -20.43 10.30
CA LEU A 71 -11.56 -20.48 9.01
C LEU A 71 -10.06 -20.70 9.16
N ARG A 72 -9.49 -20.54 10.36
CA ARG A 72 -8.04 -20.68 10.58
C ARG A 72 -7.50 -22.04 10.14
N PRO A 73 -8.15 -23.19 10.39
CA PRO A 73 -7.64 -24.49 9.93
C PRO A 73 -7.48 -24.58 8.41
N GLU A 74 -8.46 -24.04 7.67
CA GLU A 74 -8.45 -24.04 6.20
C GLU A 74 -7.36 -23.11 5.66
N VAL A 75 -7.23 -21.90 6.21
CA VAL A 75 -6.17 -20.96 5.81
C VAL A 75 -4.79 -21.54 6.12
N LEU A 76 -4.62 -22.18 7.28
CA LEU A 76 -3.38 -22.89 7.62
C LEU A 76 -3.12 -24.04 6.64
N GLN A 77 -4.14 -24.77 6.20
CA GLN A 77 -3.99 -25.85 5.22
C GLN A 77 -3.50 -25.31 3.87
N VAL A 78 -3.97 -24.15 3.40
CA VAL A 78 -3.46 -23.52 2.16
C VAL A 78 -2.03 -22.99 2.37
N LEU A 79 -1.78 -22.37 3.52
CA LEU A 79 -0.49 -21.76 3.83
C LEU A 79 0.62 -22.80 3.94
N ARG A 80 0.41 -23.87 4.72
CA ARG A 80 1.47 -24.87 5.00
C ARG A 80 1.29 -26.17 4.26
N GLY A 81 0.05 -26.59 3.96
CA GLY A 81 -0.28 -27.89 3.38
C GLY A 81 0.37 -29.07 4.11
N PRO A 82 0.11 -30.32 3.70
CA PRO A 82 1.07 -31.39 3.95
C PRO A 82 2.37 -31.13 3.16
N ASP A 83 3.51 -31.58 3.69
CA ASP A 83 4.75 -31.62 2.91
C ASP A 83 4.49 -32.38 1.59
N ASN A 84 4.84 -31.76 0.45
CA ASN A 84 4.58 -32.25 -0.92
C ASN A 84 3.10 -32.39 -1.33
N ALA A 85 2.14 -31.86 -0.58
CA ALA A 85 0.76 -31.84 -1.05
C ALA A 85 0.58 -30.80 -2.15
N LEU A 86 0.04 -31.27 -3.27
CA LEU A 86 -0.56 -30.43 -4.28
C LEU A 86 -1.94 -30.02 -3.78
N TRP A 87 -2.07 -28.87 -3.11
CA TRP A 87 -3.38 -28.24 -3.00
C TRP A 87 -3.73 -27.72 -4.39
N ASN A 88 -4.80 -28.18 -5.03
CA ASN A 88 -5.21 -27.75 -6.38
C ASN A 88 -4.15 -27.86 -7.52
N ASN A 89 -3.20 -28.80 -7.45
CA ASN A 89 -2.01 -28.87 -8.33
C ASN A 89 -0.97 -27.75 -8.10
N SER A 90 -0.98 -27.06 -6.96
CA SER A 90 0.05 -26.11 -6.54
C SER A 90 0.71 -26.51 -5.22
N SER A 91 1.99 -26.17 -5.06
CA SER A 91 2.69 -26.31 -3.78
C SER A 91 2.08 -25.38 -2.73
N PRO A 92 2.17 -25.71 -1.43
CA PRO A 92 1.71 -24.82 -0.36
C PRO A 92 2.33 -23.43 -0.47
N ASP A 93 1.60 -22.40 -0.05
CA ASP A 93 2.06 -21.01 -0.17
C ASP A 93 3.35 -20.76 0.63
N CYS A 94 3.63 -21.54 1.69
CA CYS A 94 4.90 -21.49 2.42
C CYS A 94 6.11 -21.83 1.56
N HIS A 95 5.93 -22.46 0.39
CA HIS A 95 6.97 -22.74 -0.59
C HIS A 95 7.06 -21.68 -1.69
N PHE A 96 6.15 -20.70 -1.76
CA PHE A 96 6.20 -19.64 -2.76
C PHE A 96 7.54 -18.89 -2.74
N ASP A 97 8.13 -18.72 -3.93
CA ASP A 97 9.30 -17.89 -4.18
C ASP A 97 9.18 -17.26 -5.58
N LEU A 98 10.01 -16.27 -5.85
CA LEU A 98 10.06 -15.57 -7.13
C LEU A 98 10.69 -16.49 -8.20
N PRO A 99 10.28 -16.38 -9.48
CA PRO A 99 11.04 -16.95 -10.60
C PRO A 99 12.53 -16.57 -10.57
N ALA A 100 13.41 -17.49 -10.99
CA ALA A 100 14.86 -17.36 -10.85
C ALA A 100 15.47 -16.04 -11.39
N LYS A 101 14.89 -15.45 -12.44
CA LYS A 101 15.32 -14.15 -12.96
C LYS A 101 15.10 -13.01 -11.95
N TYR A 102 13.93 -12.94 -11.34
CA TYR A 102 13.59 -11.90 -10.36
C TYR A 102 14.34 -12.09 -9.04
N GLN A 103 14.77 -13.32 -8.73
CA GLN A 103 15.66 -13.59 -7.60
C GLN A 103 17.03 -12.93 -7.71
N ARG A 104 17.47 -12.55 -8.92
CA ARG A 104 18.72 -11.86 -9.20
C ARG A 104 18.55 -10.34 -9.42
N GLY A 105 17.34 -9.82 -9.24
CA GLY A 105 17.04 -8.41 -9.56
C GLY A 105 16.96 -8.17 -11.07
N VAL A 106 16.79 -9.23 -11.88
CA VAL A 106 16.57 -9.12 -13.33
C VAL A 106 15.10 -8.92 -13.61
N GLY A 107 14.77 -7.85 -14.31
CA GLY A 107 13.43 -7.56 -14.79
C GLY A 107 12.95 -6.20 -14.34
N ASP A 108 11.71 -5.86 -14.67
CA ASP A 108 11.14 -4.60 -14.22
C ASP A 108 10.80 -4.65 -12.72
N THR A 109 10.92 -3.49 -12.09
CA THR A 109 10.61 -3.27 -10.68
C THR A 109 9.14 -3.55 -10.36
N TYR A 110 8.25 -3.43 -11.34
CA TYR A 110 6.80 -3.57 -11.14
C TYR A 110 6.38 -5.02 -10.91
N TYR A 111 6.72 -5.95 -11.81
CA TYR A 111 6.42 -7.37 -11.65
C TYR A 111 7.21 -7.99 -10.50
N SER A 112 8.47 -7.61 -10.34
CA SER A 112 9.30 -8.05 -9.21
C SER A 112 8.70 -7.60 -7.88
N GLY A 113 8.30 -6.32 -7.79
CA GLY A 113 7.63 -5.76 -6.62
C GLY A 113 6.32 -6.47 -6.28
N LYS A 114 5.49 -6.83 -7.28
CA LYS A 114 4.27 -7.62 -7.04
C LYS A 114 4.55 -8.97 -6.37
N MET A 115 5.61 -9.66 -6.79
CA MET A 115 5.95 -10.98 -6.24
C MET A 115 6.58 -10.88 -4.86
N ILE A 116 7.45 -9.88 -4.63
CA ILE A 116 7.98 -9.57 -3.29
C ILE A 116 6.83 -9.22 -2.33
N ALA A 117 5.88 -8.40 -2.79
CA ALA A 117 4.71 -8.03 -1.99
C ALA A 117 3.82 -9.25 -1.68
N ARG A 118 3.67 -10.21 -2.61
CA ARG A 118 2.99 -11.48 -2.31
C ARG A 118 3.71 -12.24 -1.20
N LEU A 119 5.02 -12.40 -1.30
CA LEU A 119 5.80 -13.10 -0.26
C LEU A 119 5.69 -12.39 1.10
N ALA A 120 5.77 -11.06 1.13
CA ALA A 120 5.58 -10.27 2.35
C ALA A 120 4.19 -10.46 2.97
N ARG A 121 3.14 -10.51 2.15
CA ARG A 121 1.78 -10.79 2.62
C ARG A 121 1.64 -12.19 3.21
N LEU A 122 2.25 -13.21 2.60
CA LEU A 122 2.24 -14.56 3.15
C LEU A 122 2.92 -14.64 4.52
N VAL A 123 4.03 -13.91 4.72
CA VAL A 123 4.69 -13.76 6.01
C VAL A 123 3.76 -13.07 7.03
N ALA A 124 3.10 -11.98 6.65
CA ALA A 124 2.16 -11.26 7.53
C ALA A 124 0.97 -12.15 7.94
N ILE A 125 0.38 -12.89 6.99
CA ILE A 125 -0.70 -13.85 7.25
C ILE A 125 -0.22 -14.93 8.24
N ALA A 126 0.97 -15.50 8.03
CA ALA A 126 1.52 -16.49 8.94
C ALA A 126 1.73 -15.94 10.36
N ALA A 127 2.17 -14.68 10.49
CA ALA A 127 2.30 -14.01 11.77
C ALA A 127 0.93 -13.82 12.46
N GLU A 128 -0.10 -13.36 11.73
CA GLU A 128 -1.47 -13.20 12.23
C GLU A 128 -2.09 -14.54 12.69
N LEU A 129 -1.73 -15.64 12.02
CA LEU A 129 -2.13 -17.00 12.40
C LEU A 129 -1.30 -17.58 13.55
N GLY A 130 -0.39 -16.81 14.14
CA GLY A 130 0.43 -17.22 15.28
C GLY A 130 1.57 -18.18 14.94
N GLN A 131 2.01 -18.23 13.67
CA GLN A 131 2.96 -19.24 13.17
C GLN A 131 4.43 -18.80 13.28
N HIS A 132 4.74 -17.78 14.07
CA HIS A 132 6.07 -17.14 14.14
C HIS A 132 7.17 -18.07 14.69
N THR A 133 6.81 -19.10 15.46
CA THR A 133 7.74 -20.11 15.99
C THR A 133 8.06 -21.22 14.99
N GLU A 134 7.28 -21.35 13.91
CA GLU A 134 7.37 -22.44 12.97
C GLU A 134 8.59 -22.32 12.04
N GLY A 135 9.18 -23.46 11.67
CA GLY A 135 10.36 -23.49 10.82
C GLY A 135 10.13 -22.87 9.43
N TYR A 136 8.94 -23.10 8.84
CA TYR A 136 8.60 -22.55 7.53
C TYR A 136 8.43 -21.03 7.56
N PHE A 137 7.97 -20.45 8.67
CA PHE A 137 7.86 -19.00 8.84
C PHE A 137 9.23 -18.33 8.70
N ARG A 138 10.22 -18.85 9.41
CA ARG A 138 11.61 -18.33 9.34
C ARG A 138 12.17 -18.43 7.93
N LYS A 139 11.89 -19.54 7.21
CA LYS A 139 12.30 -19.70 5.80
C LYS A 139 11.63 -18.69 4.89
N MET A 140 10.33 -18.42 5.04
CA MET A 140 9.65 -17.38 4.27
C MET A 140 10.22 -15.99 4.53
N LEU A 141 10.46 -15.65 5.80
CA LEU A 141 11.02 -14.37 6.21
C LEU A 141 12.45 -14.20 5.68
N ASP A 142 13.28 -15.23 5.75
CA ASP A 142 14.64 -15.19 5.21
C ASP A 142 14.63 -15.03 3.69
N ARG A 143 13.74 -15.75 2.97
CA ARG A 143 13.54 -15.52 1.54
C ARG A 143 13.16 -14.07 1.28
N LEU A 144 12.17 -13.51 1.99
CA LEU A 144 11.76 -12.11 1.81
C LEU A 144 12.95 -11.15 1.96
N ARG A 145 13.74 -11.32 3.01
CA ARG A 145 14.96 -10.55 3.27
C ARG A 145 15.92 -10.62 2.08
N VAL A 146 16.30 -11.83 1.67
CA VAL A 146 17.25 -12.05 0.57
C VAL A 146 16.73 -11.44 -0.74
N ARG A 147 15.43 -11.56 -1.04
CA ARG A 147 14.84 -11.04 -2.27
C ARG A 147 14.81 -9.52 -2.31
N ILE A 148 14.63 -8.85 -1.16
CA ILE A 148 14.73 -7.39 -1.06
C ILE A 148 16.20 -6.95 -1.19
N GLU A 149 17.10 -7.60 -0.47
CA GLU A 149 18.53 -7.24 -0.46
C GLU A 149 19.14 -7.22 -1.85
N VAL A 150 18.75 -8.14 -2.73
CA VAL A 150 19.24 -8.20 -4.10
C VAL A 150 19.03 -6.88 -4.85
N TRP A 151 17.90 -6.19 -4.66
CA TRP A 151 17.62 -4.90 -5.31
C TRP A 151 18.40 -3.73 -4.71
N LEU A 152 18.90 -3.87 -3.48
CA LEU A 152 19.65 -2.82 -2.78
C LEU A 152 21.15 -2.89 -3.05
N ARG A 153 21.61 -3.93 -3.75
CA ARG A 153 23.02 -4.06 -4.08
C ARG A 153 23.37 -3.28 -5.34
N LYS A 154 24.60 -2.78 -5.36
CA LYS A 154 25.20 -2.10 -6.52
C LYS A 154 25.35 -2.99 -7.76
N ASP A 155 25.36 -4.30 -7.57
CA ASP A 155 25.54 -5.32 -8.61
C ASP A 155 24.22 -6.01 -8.99
N ALA A 156 23.08 -5.45 -8.58
CA ALA A 156 21.79 -5.88 -9.11
C ALA A 156 21.79 -5.69 -10.64
N ASP A 157 21.22 -6.65 -11.37
CA ASP A 157 21.14 -6.56 -12.83
C ASP A 157 20.28 -5.35 -13.30
N THR A 158 19.38 -4.86 -12.44
CA THR A 158 18.57 -3.65 -12.67
C THR A 158 18.62 -2.75 -11.42
N PRO A 159 19.74 -2.06 -11.14
CA PRO A 159 19.96 -1.38 -9.87
C PRO A 159 19.14 -0.09 -9.77
N PHE A 160 18.90 0.36 -8.54
CA PHE A 160 18.44 1.72 -8.31
C PHE A 160 19.54 2.71 -8.71
N LEU A 161 19.17 3.69 -9.53
CA LEU A 161 20.06 4.77 -9.96
C LEU A 161 19.62 6.08 -9.33
N TYR A 162 20.59 6.87 -8.88
CA TYR A 162 20.38 8.24 -8.47
C TYR A 162 20.64 9.15 -9.68
N ASP A 163 19.60 9.83 -10.15
CA ASP A 163 19.71 10.84 -11.22
C ASP A 163 19.93 12.21 -10.57
N SER A 164 21.04 12.86 -10.92
CA SER A 164 21.60 14.04 -10.26
C SER A 164 21.32 15.34 -11.01
#